data_AF-A0A7X6K5B2-F1
#
_entry.id   AF-A0A7X6K5B2-F1
#
_cell.length_a   1.000
_cell.length_b   1.000
_cell.length_c   1.000
_cell.angle_alpha   90.00
_cell.angle_beta   90.00
_cell.angle_gamma   90.00
#
_symmetry.space_group_name_H-M   'P 1'
#
loop_
_entity.id
_entity.type
_entity.pdbx_description
1 polymer ?
#
loop_
_entity_poly.entity_id
_entity_poly.type
_entity_poly.pdbx_seq_one_letter_code
_entity_poly.pdbx_strand_id
1 'polypeptide(L)'
;MSRTSLRALTAFGFSLAVAASGAGAATAASPKDSDRDGIPNSWEAKHRMKKTSAKDARADFDLDGLNNLQEYRFGGNPRDEDTDNDGQDDGDERFTRTSVSRADTDRDGVKDGDEDRDRDGIDNEDEDDARESCRADDDDTDRDRVADEDENELRLKVGRADSDRDGIRDGDEDADGDFEANEDEDDDDRDRCGRDRDRDGRDDEDESDVFGTVASYDAETGILTVLSRSGGTISLPLDEDTEIKVDDERDDDSDDRDDDEDDREDEDDRED
;
A
#
# COMPACT_ATOMS: atom_id res chain seq x y z
N MET A 1 -80.06 -16.34 37.74
CA MET A 1 -81.53 -16.30 37.56
C MET A 1 -81.86 -15.17 36.60
N SER A 2 -82.53 -15.49 35.47
CA SER A 2 -83.51 -14.67 34.71
C SER A 2 -83.25 -13.16 34.48
N ARG A 3 -83.41 -12.54 33.30
CA ARG A 3 -84.10 -12.82 32.03
C ARG A 3 -83.88 -11.58 31.10
N THR A 4 -84.13 -11.77 29.79
CA THR A 4 -84.75 -10.80 28.81
C THR A 4 -83.97 -9.53 28.40
N SER A 5 -84.01 -8.97 27.18
CA SER A 5 -84.72 -9.17 25.88
C SER A 5 -83.99 -8.25 24.86
N LEU A 6 -83.52 -8.66 23.67
CA LEU A 6 -84.18 -8.78 22.35
C LEU A 6 -84.67 -7.47 21.64
N ARG A 7 -84.14 -7.30 20.41
CA ARG A 7 -84.58 -6.51 19.21
C ARG A 7 -84.02 -5.08 19.09
N ALA A 8 -83.55 -4.62 17.93
CA ALA A 8 -84.01 -4.89 16.56
C ALA A 8 -82.90 -4.91 15.51
N LEU A 9 -83.03 -5.83 14.54
CA LEU A 9 -82.42 -5.72 13.21
C LEU A 9 -83.15 -4.64 12.41
N THR A 10 -82.38 -3.73 11.82
CA THR A 10 -82.73 -3.11 10.54
C THR A 10 -81.51 -3.14 9.65
N ALA A 11 -81.56 -4.00 8.63
CA ALA A 11 -80.63 -4.03 7.52
C ALA A 11 -81.12 -3.09 6.41
N PHE A 12 -80.31 -2.10 6.07
CA PHE A 12 -80.23 -1.38 4.80
C PHE A 12 -78.76 -0.90 4.79
N GLY A 13 -77.85 -1.45 4.00
CA GLY A 13 -77.86 -1.39 2.55
C GLY A 13 -76.94 -0.25 2.11
N PHE A 14 -75.84 -0.64 1.46
CA PHE A 14 -74.92 0.17 0.63
C PHE A 14 -73.67 0.85 1.24
N SER A 15 -72.58 0.55 0.53
CA SER A 15 -71.30 1.26 0.39
C SER A 15 -70.20 1.01 1.41
N LEU A 16 -69.37 0.02 1.03
CA LEU A 16 -67.96 -0.10 1.35
C LEU A 16 -67.24 1.19 0.93
N ALA A 17 -66.85 2.02 1.88
CA ALA A 17 -65.82 3.02 1.69
C ALA A 17 -64.65 2.66 2.60
N VAL A 18 -63.72 1.86 2.06
CA VAL A 18 -62.37 1.75 2.62
C VAL A 18 -61.72 3.10 2.41
N ALA A 19 -61.72 3.93 3.45
CA ALA A 19 -60.81 5.05 3.53
C ALA A 19 -59.41 4.49 3.83
N ALA A 20 -58.73 4.00 2.79
CA ALA A 20 -57.29 3.87 2.81
C ALA A 20 -56.74 5.29 2.91
N SER A 21 -56.49 5.74 4.13
CA SER A 21 -55.61 6.88 4.35
C SER A 21 -54.23 6.41 3.92
N GLY A 22 -53.90 6.69 2.66
CA GLY A 22 -52.58 6.49 2.12
C GLY A 22 -51.59 7.27 2.97
N ALA A 23 -50.91 6.56 3.86
CA ALA A 23 -49.58 6.97 4.26
C ALA A 23 -48.75 6.92 2.98
N GLY A 24 -48.64 8.07 2.31
CA GLY A 24 -47.61 8.27 1.31
C GLY A 24 -46.29 8.08 2.03
N ALA A 25 -45.74 6.87 1.96
CA ALA A 25 -44.33 6.68 2.13
C ALA A 25 -43.69 7.63 1.12
N ALA A 26 -43.07 8.71 1.62
CA ALA A 26 -42.16 9.49 0.84
C ALA A 26 -41.07 8.50 0.41
N THR A 27 -41.22 7.95 -0.80
CA THR A 27 -40.13 7.25 -1.47
C THR A 27 -39.06 8.32 -1.61
N ALA A 28 -38.03 8.27 -0.76
CA ALA A 28 -36.83 9.04 -0.99
C ALA A 28 -36.44 8.76 -2.43
N ALA A 29 -36.53 9.78 -3.28
CA ALA A 29 -36.16 9.63 -4.68
C ALA A 29 -34.71 9.14 -4.67
N SER A 30 -34.44 8.01 -5.33
CA SER A 30 -33.07 7.53 -5.49
C SER A 30 -32.20 8.69 -5.97
N PRO A 31 -30.99 8.86 -5.41
CA PRO A 31 -30.08 9.90 -5.87
C PRO A 31 -29.97 9.84 -7.39
N LYS A 32 -29.96 11.01 -8.03
CA LYS A 32 -29.82 11.06 -9.48
C LYS A 32 -28.49 10.42 -9.85
N ASP A 33 -28.52 9.47 -10.77
CA ASP A 33 -27.39 8.78 -11.37
C ASP A 33 -27.63 8.83 -12.89
N SER A 34 -26.72 9.49 -13.62
CA SER A 34 -26.98 9.96 -14.98
C SER A 34 -26.54 8.94 -16.04
N ASP A 35 -25.49 8.18 -15.78
CA ASP A 35 -24.93 7.11 -16.61
C ASP A 35 -25.23 5.71 -16.09
N ARG A 36 -25.80 5.60 -14.88
CA ARG A 36 -26.39 4.39 -14.30
C ARG A 36 -25.36 3.31 -13.97
N ASP A 37 -24.20 3.74 -13.48
CA ASP A 37 -23.16 2.83 -12.99
C ASP A 37 -23.28 2.46 -11.52
N GLY A 38 -24.20 3.09 -10.80
CA GLY A 38 -24.43 2.87 -9.37
C GLY A 38 -23.82 3.93 -8.47
N ILE A 39 -23.14 4.94 -9.03
CA ILE A 39 -22.58 6.08 -8.30
C ILE A 39 -23.49 7.32 -8.50
N PRO A 40 -23.96 7.99 -7.42
CA PRO A 40 -24.75 9.20 -7.56
C PRO A 40 -23.98 10.39 -8.14
N ASN A 41 -24.64 11.18 -8.99
CA ASN A 41 -24.09 12.43 -9.56
C ASN A 41 -23.52 13.41 -8.51
N SER A 42 -24.04 13.37 -7.28
CA SER A 42 -23.55 14.20 -6.18
C SER A 42 -22.21 13.73 -5.64
N TRP A 43 -22.00 12.42 -5.57
CA TRP A 43 -20.74 11.82 -5.13
C TRP A 43 -19.69 11.96 -6.24
N GLU A 44 -20.05 11.65 -7.48
CA GLU A 44 -19.20 11.89 -8.65
C GLU A 44 -18.76 13.36 -8.74
N ALA A 45 -19.63 14.32 -8.40
CA ALA A 45 -19.27 15.73 -8.37
C ALA A 45 -18.21 16.06 -7.31
N LYS A 46 -18.29 15.40 -6.15
CA LYS A 46 -17.40 15.63 -5.01
C LYS A 46 -16.00 15.13 -5.33
N HIS A 47 -15.89 13.94 -5.92
CA HIS A 47 -14.61 13.31 -6.27
C HIS A 47 -14.17 13.57 -7.73
N ARG A 48 -14.73 14.62 -8.36
CA ARG A 48 -14.33 15.12 -9.69
C ARG A 48 -14.45 14.09 -10.82
N MET A 49 -15.38 13.15 -10.68
CA MET A 49 -15.67 12.11 -11.67
C MET A 49 -16.65 12.59 -12.76
N LYS A 50 -16.80 11.77 -13.80
CA LYS A 50 -17.63 12.09 -14.97
C LYS A 50 -18.98 11.40 -14.84
N LYS A 51 -19.95 12.20 -14.38
CA LYS A 51 -21.43 12.04 -14.36
C LYS A 51 -22.13 11.45 -15.60
N THR A 52 -21.41 11.16 -16.66
CA THR A 52 -21.96 10.72 -17.95
C THR A 52 -21.18 9.54 -18.52
N SER A 53 -20.26 8.97 -17.75
CA SER A 53 -19.30 7.97 -18.16
C SER A 53 -19.24 6.81 -17.16
N ALA A 54 -20.19 5.88 -17.27
CA ALA A 54 -20.26 4.62 -16.50
C ALA A 54 -19.00 3.71 -16.50
N LYS A 55 -17.95 4.09 -17.23
CA LYS A 55 -16.65 3.43 -17.21
C LYS A 55 -15.80 3.85 -16.02
N ASP A 56 -15.94 5.08 -15.50
CA ASP A 56 -15.13 5.53 -14.38
C ASP A 56 -15.47 4.78 -13.09
N ALA A 57 -16.73 4.41 -12.85
CA ALA A 57 -17.10 3.49 -11.76
C ALA A 57 -16.37 2.13 -11.77
N ARG A 58 -15.78 1.71 -12.90
CA ARG A 58 -14.99 0.48 -13.02
C ARG A 58 -13.50 0.74 -13.15
N ALA A 59 -13.12 2.01 -13.25
CA ALA A 59 -11.74 2.41 -13.17
C ALA A 59 -11.35 2.48 -11.70
N ASP A 60 -10.07 2.43 -11.52
CA ASP A 60 -9.33 2.61 -10.30
C ASP A 60 -8.43 3.82 -10.58
N PHE A 61 -8.50 4.84 -9.74
CA PHE A 61 -8.00 6.19 -10.04
C PHE A 61 -6.79 6.59 -9.21
N ASP A 62 -6.68 5.95 -8.06
CA ASP A 62 -5.67 5.91 -7.00
C ASP A 62 -4.67 4.80 -7.35
N LEU A 63 -5.18 3.60 -7.68
CA LEU A 63 -4.44 2.36 -7.97
C LEU A 63 -4.30 1.40 -6.79
N ASP A 64 -4.96 1.67 -5.66
CA ASP A 64 -5.16 0.84 -4.45
C ASP A 64 -5.89 -0.52 -4.66
N GLY A 65 -6.15 -0.93 -5.90
CA GLY A 65 -6.89 -2.16 -6.21
C GLY A 65 -8.41 -2.11 -6.00
N LEU A 66 -8.99 -1.01 -5.50
CA LEU A 66 -10.42 -0.75 -5.40
C LEU A 66 -10.92 0.15 -6.52
N ASN A 67 -11.77 -0.40 -7.39
CA ASN A 67 -12.47 0.48 -8.34
C ASN A 67 -13.36 1.51 -7.64
N ASN A 68 -13.57 2.64 -8.30
CA ASN A 68 -14.32 3.79 -7.77
C ASN A 68 -15.76 3.47 -7.29
N LEU A 69 -16.38 2.38 -7.75
CA LEU A 69 -17.68 1.92 -7.25
C LEU A 69 -17.57 1.17 -5.92
N GLN A 70 -16.48 0.44 -5.70
CA GLN A 70 -16.11 -0.13 -4.41
C GLN A 70 -15.86 1.01 -3.42
N GLU A 71 -15.09 2.02 -3.81
CA GLU A 71 -14.85 3.22 -3.00
C GLU A 71 -16.11 3.90 -2.53
N TYR A 72 -17.03 4.18 -3.45
CA TYR A 72 -18.33 4.73 -3.10
C TYR A 72 -19.12 3.89 -2.08
N ARG A 73 -18.94 2.57 -2.07
CA ARG A 73 -19.66 1.64 -1.18
C ARG A 73 -19.00 1.49 0.18
N PHE A 74 -17.67 1.57 0.25
CA PHE A 74 -16.92 1.44 1.51
C PHE A 74 -16.77 2.76 2.24
N GLY A 75 -16.89 3.87 1.52
CA GLY A 75 -16.86 5.21 2.11
C GLY A 75 -15.57 5.96 1.81
N GLY A 76 -14.69 5.36 1.02
CA GLY A 76 -13.41 5.92 0.63
C GLY A 76 -13.49 6.97 -0.48
N ASN A 77 -12.31 7.35 -0.93
CA ASN A 77 -12.05 8.45 -1.82
C ASN A 77 -11.33 7.92 -3.05
N PRO A 78 -11.96 7.93 -4.25
CA PRO A 78 -11.44 7.31 -5.47
C PRO A 78 -10.27 8.09 -6.12
N ARG A 79 -9.43 8.74 -5.34
CA ARG A 79 -8.25 9.51 -5.75
C ARG A 79 -7.17 9.54 -4.66
N ASP A 80 -7.21 8.62 -3.71
CA ASP A 80 -6.54 8.68 -2.41
C ASP A 80 -6.42 7.23 -1.96
N GLU A 81 -5.26 6.61 -2.19
CA GLU A 81 -5.07 5.18 -1.93
C GLU A 81 -5.25 4.81 -0.45
N ASP A 82 -4.87 5.67 0.49
CA ASP A 82 -5.23 5.58 1.90
C ASP A 82 -6.21 6.72 2.30
N THR A 83 -7.52 6.44 2.25
CA THR A 83 -8.55 7.45 2.51
C THR A 83 -8.42 8.10 3.89
N ASP A 84 -7.93 7.37 4.89
CA ASP A 84 -8.01 7.79 6.29
C ASP A 84 -6.67 8.01 6.99
N ASN A 85 -5.58 7.79 6.24
CA ASN A 85 -4.20 8.16 6.52
C ASN A 85 -3.68 7.41 7.74
N ASP A 86 -3.88 6.10 7.75
CA ASP A 86 -3.55 5.20 8.83
C ASP A 86 -2.43 4.20 8.52
N GLY A 87 -1.91 4.23 7.30
CA GLY A 87 -0.76 3.44 6.85
C GLY A 87 -1.15 2.23 6.01
N GLN A 88 -2.43 1.83 6.02
CA GLN A 88 -2.91 0.74 5.18
C GLN A 88 -3.76 1.24 4.02
N ASP A 89 -3.42 0.83 2.80
CA ASP A 89 -4.19 1.17 1.60
C ASP A 89 -5.65 0.66 1.66
N ASP A 90 -6.56 1.44 1.09
CA ASP A 90 -8.00 1.19 1.02
C ASP A 90 -8.28 -0.23 0.44
N GLY A 91 -7.42 -0.68 -0.47
CA GLY A 91 -7.31 -2.04 -1.01
C GLY A 91 -7.19 -3.12 0.06
N ASP A 92 -6.14 -3.01 0.86
CA ASP A 92 -5.69 -4.02 1.81
C ASP A 92 -6.51 -4.07 3.08
N GLU A 93 -7.09 -2.94 3.44
CA GLU A 93 -8.13 -2.89 4.46
C GLU A 93 -9.32 -3.83 4.17
N ARG A 94 -9.55 -4.18 2.91
CA ARG A 94 -10.59 -5.16 2.53
C ARG A 94 -10.19 -6.59 2.83
N PHE A 95 -8.90 -6.90 2.78
CA PHE A 95 -8.33 -8.20 3.12
C PHE A 95 -8.20 -8.34 4.63
N THR A 96 -7.65 -7.33 5.31
CA THR A 96 -7.50 -7.30 6.78
C THR A 96 -8.85 -7.08 7.48
N ARG A 97 -9.88 -6.55 6.80
CA ARG A 97 -11.26 -6.28 7.30
C ARG A 97 -11.34 -5.10 8.27
N THR A 98 -10.53 -4.11 8.04
CA THR A 98 -10.54 -2.77 8.64
C THR A 98 -11.48 -1.87 7.82
N SER A 99 -11.36 -0.55 7.89
CA SER A 99 -12.40 0.36 7.41
C SER A 99 -11.84 1.63 6.80
N VAL A 100 -11.64 1.64 5.48
CA VAL A 100 -11.60 2.68 4.40
C VAL A 100 -12.13 4.09 4.68
N SER A 101 -12.06 4.61 5.88
CA SER A 101 -12.61 5.91 6.32
C SER A 101 -12.45 6.12 7.84
N ARG A 102 -11.85 5.17 8.52
CA ARG A 102 -11.59 5.09 9.95
C ARG A 102 -10.22 4.45 10.20
N ALA A 103 -9.24 5.33 10.38
CA ALA A 103 -7.87 5.09 10.85
C ALA A 103 -7.65 4.30 12.16
N ASP A 104 -8.69 3.71 12.73
CA ASP A 104 -8.71 2.92 13.97
C ASP A 104 -10.14 2.35 14.01
N THR A 105 -10.29 1.18 13.38
CA THR A 105 -11.57 0.50 13.19
C THR A 105 -12.17 0.15 14.54
N ASP A 106 -11.36 -0.43 15.42
CA ASP A 106 -11.79 -1.11 16.63
C ASP A 106 -11.82 -0.20 17.89
N ARG A 107 -11.12 0.92 17.82
CA ARG A 107 -11.00 2.01 18.81
C ARG A 107 -10.18 1.66 20.04
N ASP A 108 -9.16 0.82 19.91
CA ASP A 108 -8.25 0.52 21.00
C ASP A 108 -7.09 1.53 21.13
N GLY A 109 -6.89 2.38 20.11
CA GLY A 109 -5.92 3.46 20.07
C GLY A 109 -4.63 3.17 19.29
N VAL A 110 -4.56 2.01 18.63
CA VAL A 110 -3.61 1.70 17.55
C VAL A 110 -4.33 1.96 16.22
N LYS A 111 -3.60 2.42 15.18
CA LYS A 111 -4.18 2.58 13.84
C LYS A 111 -4.32 1.23 13.15
N ASP A 112 -5.16 1.12 12.14
CA ASP A 112 -5.37 -0.19 11.51
C ASP A 112 -4.11 -0.67 10.75
N GLY A 113 -3.31 0.22 10.16
CA GLY A 113 -1.96 -0.09 9.61
C GLY A 113 -1.00 -0.65 10.68
N ASP A 114 -0.78 0.10 11.76
CA ASP A 114 0.01 -0.29 12.94
C ASP A 114 -0.47 -1.57 13.71
N GLU A 115 -1.55 -2.24 13.29
CA GLU A 115 -2.12 -3.40 14.01
C GLU A 115 -1.58 -4.74 13.47
N ASP A 116 -0.90 -5.55 14.30
CA ASP A 116 -0.71 -6.99 14.00
C ASP A 116 -1.98 -7.83 14.31
N ARG A 117 -2.93 -7.85 13.35
CA ARG A 117 -4.24 -8.46 13.57
C ARG A 117 -4.18 -9.99 13.70
N ASP A 118 -3.30 -10.64 12.96
CA ASP A 118 -3.25 -12.09 12.85
C ASP A 118 -2.22 -12.78 13.78
N ARG A 119 -1.32 -11.97 14.34
CA ARG A 119 -0.34 -12.27 15.38
C ARG A 119 0.84 -13.09 14.91
N ASP A 120 1.31 -12.84 13.69
CA ASP A 120 2.56 -13.38 13.19
C ASP A 120 3.78 -12.47 13.43
N GLY A 121 3.54 -11.24 13.89
CA GLY A 121 4.56 -10.28 14.32
C GLY A 121 5.00 -9.29 13.24
N ILE A 122 4.14 -9.10 12.24
CA ILE A 122 4.21 -8.13 11.15
C ILE A 122 2.95 -7.24 11.31
N ASP A 123 3.09 -5.92 11.18
CA ASP A 123 1.95 -5.01 11.29
C ASP A 123 1.09 -5.09 10.00
N ASN A 124 -0.15 -4.60 9.99
CA ASN A 124 -1.05 -4.85 8.85
C ASN A 124 -0.64 -4.11 7.58
N GLU A 125 0.12 -3.01 7.71
CA GLU A 125 0.74 -2.28 6.59
C GLU A 125 1.87 -3.13 5.97
N ASP A 126 2.75 -3.72 6.77
CA ASP A 126 3.87 -4.55 6.25
C ASP A 126 3.48 -6.00 5.82
N GLU A 127 2.20 -6.37 5.84
CA GLU A 127 1.76 -7.77 5.64
C GLU A 127 1.88 -8.25 4.18
N ASP A 128 1.90 -7.31 3.25
CA ASP A 128 2.14 -7.44 1.82
C ASP A 128 3.57 -7.90 1.58
N ASP A 129 4.51 -7.07 2.03
CA ASP A 129 5.95 -7.21 1.85
C ASP A 129 6.46 -8.50 2.49
N ALA A 130 6.03 -8.76 3.73
CA ALA A 130 6.50 -9.92 4.46
C ALA A 130 6.00 -11.26 3.90
N ARG A 131 4.96 -11.24 3.04
CA ARG A 131 4.39 -12.43 2.38
C ARG A 131 4.78 -12.56 0.93
N GLU A 132 5.23 -11.47 0.32
CA GLU A 132 5.89 -11.46 -0.97
C GLU A 132 7.18 -12.30 -0.88
N SER A 133 7.44 -13.08 -1.92
CA SER A 133 8.63 -13.94 -1.97
C SER A 133 9.50 -13.46 -3.11
N CYS A 134 10.32 -12.46 -2.87
CA CYS A 134 11.36 -11.96 -3.78
C CYS A 134 10.86 -11.80 -5.23
N ARG A 135 9.69 -11.20 -5.37
CA ARG A 135 9.22 -10.69 -6.64
C ARG A 135 9.06 -9.21 -6.41
N ALA A 136 9.74 -8.42 -7.25
CA ALA A 136 9.45 -7.02 -7.50
C ALA A 136 8.00 -6.72 -7.16
N ASP A 137 7.88 -5.84 -6.17
CA ASP A 137 6.69 -5.33 -5.50
C ASP A 137 5.54 -5.37 -6.49
N ASP A 138 4.63 -6.33 -6.25
CA ASP A 138 3.68 -6.73 -7.28
C ASP A 138 2.57 -5.68 -7.50
N ASP A 139 2.60 -4.67 -6.64
CA ASP A 139 1.85 -3.44 -6.57
C ASP A 139 2.61 -2.19 -7.07
N ASP A 140 3.95 -2.15 -7.26
CA ASP A 140 4.67 -0.97 -7.85
C ASP A 140 4.13 -0.61 -9.25
N THR A 141 3.22 0.37 -9.28
CA THR A 141 2.41 0.66 -10.46
C THR A 141 3.26 1.31 -11.55
N ASP A 142 4.28 2.07 -11.19
CA ASP A 142 5.02 2.93 -12.10
C ASP A 142 6.45 2.47 -12.42
N ARG A 143 6.94 1.48 -11.67
CA ARG A 143 8.18 0.72 -11.84
C ARG A 143 9.41 1.51 -11.47
N ASP A 144 9.34 2.11 -10.31
CA ASP A 144 10.43 2.87 -9.74
C ASP A 144 10.97 2.32 -8.43
N ARG A 145 10.47 1.16 -7.99
CA ARG A 145 10.95 0.33 -6.87
C ARG A 145 10.60 0.87 -5.48
N VAL A 146 9.58 1.71 -5.41
CA VAL A 146 8.86 1.99 -4.18
C VAL A 146 7.51 1.32 -4.31
N ALA A 147 7.04 0.61 -3.28
CA ALA A 147 5.71 0.01 -3.30
C ALA A 147 4.64 1.12 -3.30
N ASP A 148 3.46 0.84 -3.84
CA ASP A 148 2.41 1.85 -3.98
C ASP A 148 1.99 2.39 -2.57
N GLU A 149 2.08 1.55 -1.54
CA GLU A 149 1.80 1.91 -0.14
C GLU A 149 2.90 2.76 0.51
N ASP A 150 4.19 2.45 0.30
CA ASP A 150 5.32 3.25 0.80
C ASP A 150 5.33 4.65 0.20
N GLU A 151 4.87 4.78 -1.05
CA GLU A 151 4.71 6.06 -1.70
C GLU A 151 3.76 6.99 -0.92
N ASN A 152 2.81 6.48 -0.14
CA ASN A 152 1.99 7.31 0.75
C ASN A 152 2.79 7.89 1.91
N GLU A 153 3.56 7.04 2.59
CA GLU A 153 4.37 7.42 3.75
C GLU A 153 5.42 8.46 3.35
N LEU A 154 6.11 8.18 2.23
CA LEU A 154 7.15 9.02 1.65
C LEU A 154 6.58 10.27 0.92
N ARG A 155 5.25 10.33 0.71
CA ARG A 155 4.53 11.40 -0.01
C ARG A 155 4.91 11.53 -1.49
N LEU A 156 5.19 10.39 -2.09
CA LEU A 156 5.45 10.18 -3.51
C LEU A 156 4.13 10.01 -4.28
N LYS A 157 4.12 9.39 -5.44
CA LYS A 157 2.94 9.25 -6.31
C LYS A 157 3.02 7.94 -7.10
N VAL A 158 2.41 6.89 -6.55
CA VAL A 158 1.91 5.61 -7.12
C VAL A 158 1.94 5.44 -8.65
N GLY A 159 1.51 6.47 -9.40
CA GLY A 159 1.47 6.45 -10.87
C GLY A 159 2.59 7.21 -11.58
N ARG A 160 3.66 7.61 -10.89
CA ARG A 160 4.69 8.52 -11.37
C ARG A 160 6.08 8.31 -10.73
N ALA A 161 6.86 7.46 -11.42
CA ALA A 161 8.27 7.07 -11.27
C ALA A 161 9.38 8.12 -11.03
N ASP A 162 9.02 9.28 -10.51
CA ASP A 162 9.75 10.53 -10.31
C ASP A 162 8.57 11.41 -9.89
N SER A 163 8.47 11.90 -8.67
CA SER A 163 7.27 12.55 -8.14
C SER A 163 7.33 14.05 -8.28
N ASP A 164 8.52 14.63 -8.38
CA ASP A 164 8.76 16.06 -8.31
C ASP A 164 9.26 16.72 -9.64
N ARG A 165 9.72 15.90 -10.61
CA ARG A 165 10.26 16.23 -11.94
C ARG A 165 11.70 16.67 -11.95
N ASP A 166 12.50 16.28 -10.98
CA ASP A 166 13.91 16.64 -10.95
C ASP A 166 14.80 15.75 -11.85
N GLY A 167 14.30 14.56 -12.21
CA GLY A 167 14.95 13.59 -13.09
C GLY A 167 15.60 12.40 -12.38
N ILE A 168 15.45 12.29 -11.07
CA ILE A 168 15.69 11.11 -10.24
C ILE A 168 14.34 10.37 -10.08
N ARG A 169 14.39 9.04 -9.99
CA ARG A 169 13.20 8.20 -9.76
C ARG A 169 12.90 8.16 -8.27
N ASP A 170 11.66 7.95 -7.84
CA ASP A 170 11.36 8.06 -6.42
C ASP A 170 12.09 7.00 -5.60
N GLY A 171 12.23 5.76 -6.10
CA GLY A 171 13.07 4.74 -5.46
C GLY A 171 14.54 5.14 -5.32
N ASP A 172 15.11 5.87 -6.30
CA ASP A 172 16.49 6.36 -6.25
C ASP A 172 16.64 7.65 -5.37
N GLU A 173 15.54 8.23 -4.87
CA GLU A 173 15.55 9.43 -4.00
C GLU A 173 15.74 9.06 -2.52
N ASP A 174 16.16 10.05 -1.73
CA ASP A 174 16.27 9.98 -0.27
C ASP A 174 15.31 11.06 0.27
N ALA A 175 14.05 10.69 0.49
CA ALA A 175 12.99 11.64 0.80
C ALA A 175 13.11 12.22 2.22
N ASP A 176 13.67 11.46 3.14
CA ASP A 176 13.73 11.76 4.57
C ASP A 176 15.08 12.40 5.00
N GLY A 177 16.12 12.20 4.20
CA GLY A 177 17.47 12.75 4.33
C GLY A 177 18.41 11.94 5.22
N ASP A 178 18.18 10.65 5.41
CA ASP A 178 18.98 9.77 6.26
C ASP A 178 20.09 8.99 5.53
N PHE A 179 20.17 9.18 4.22
CA PHE A 179 21.14 8.59 3.29
C PHE A 179 20.90 7.12 2.90
N GLU A 180 19.70 6.59 3.13
CA GLU A 180 19.16 5.39 2.49
C GLU A 180 18.23 5.82 1.34
N ALA A 181 18.14 5.00 0.29
CA ALA A 181 17.26 5.29 -0.83
C ALA A 181 15.84 4.85 -0.43
N ASN A 182 14.81 5.50 -0.97
CA ASN A 182 13.42 5.17 -0.65
C ASN A 182 13.11 3.69 -0.96
N GLU A 183 13.77 3.09 -1.96
CA GLU A 183 13.64 1.66 -2.27
C GLU A 183 14.27 0.71 -1.23
N ASP A 184 15.04 1.24 -0.27
CA ASP A 184 15.75 0.49 0.78
C ASP A 184 15.14 0.69 2.19
N GLU A 185 14.16 1.58 2.36
CA GLU A 185 13.63 1.97 3.69
C GLU A 185 12.81 0.85 4.35
N ASP A 186 12.16 0.02 3.54
CA ASP A 186 11.18 -0.98 3.97
C ASP A 186 11.73 -2.43 3.92
N ASP A 187 13.04 -2.57 3.65
CA ASP A 187 13.73 -3.86 3.72
C ASP A 187 13.77 -4.39 5.19
N ASP A 188 12.93 -5.37 5.54
CA ASP A 188 13.11 -6.12 6.81
C ASP A 188 14.50 -6.78 6.78
N ASP A 189 15.28 -6.62 7.85
CA ASP A 189 16.54 -7.36 8.15
C ASP A 189 16.46 -8.90 7.89
N ARG A 190 15.25 -9.45 7.79
CA ARG A 190 14.95 -10.87 7.53
C ARG A 190 14.52 -11.17 6.12
N ASP A 191 14.28 -10.16 5.28
CA ASP A 191 14.08 -10.41 3.89
C ASP A 191 15.38 -10.95 3.27
N ARG A 192 15.22 -11.93 2.40
CA ARG A 192 16.34 -12.64 1.77
C ARG A 192 16.19 -12.48 0.27
N CYS A 193 16.02 -11.25 -0.16
CA CYS A 193 15.65 -10.96 -1.53
C CYS A 193 16.76 -10.41 -2.42
N GLY A 194 18.03 -10.52 -2.03
CA GLY A 194 19.11 -10.53 -3.01
C GLY A 194 19.50 -11.91 -3.48
N ARG A 195 19.72 -12.01 -4.79
CA ARG A 195 20.91 -12.74 -5.20
C ARG A 195 22.09 -11.87 -4.82
N ASP A 196 22.80 -12.20 -3.76
CA ASP A 196 24.17 -11.70 -3.61
C ASP A 196 25.05 -12.48 -4.63
N ARG A 197 25.14 -11.96 -5.87
CA ARG A 197 25.75 -12.70 -6.97
C ARG A 197 27.25 -12.78 -6.81
N ASP A 198 27.86 -11.78 -6.21
CA ASP A 198 29.30 -11.68 -6.07
C ASP A 198 29.82 -12.04 -4.67
N ARG A 199 28.91 -12.18 -3.70
CA ARG A 199 29.09 -12.65 -2.33
C ARG A 199 29.76 -11.64 -1.41
N ASP A 200 29.46 -10.35 -1.57
CA ASP A 200 30.04 -9.30 -0.77
C ASP A 200 29.25 -8.97 0.51
N GLY A 201 28.05 -9.54 0.67
CA GLY A 201 27.20 -9.36 1.84
C GLY A 201 26.17 -8.23 1.71
N ARG A 202 26.05 -7.61 0.52
CA ARG A 202 24.88 -6.83 0.11
C ARG A 202 24.08 -7.56 -0.96
N ASP A 203 22.82 -7.22 -1.08
CA ASP A 203 21.95 -7.85 -2.05
C ASP A 203 22.10 -7.13 -3.41
N ASP A 204 22.06 -7.86 -4.55
CA ASP A 204 22.28 -7.29 -5.92
C ASP A 204 21.33 -6.09 -6.24
N GLU A 205 20.25 -5.93 -5.47
CA GLU A 205 19.23 -4.89 -5.63
C GLU A 205 19.71 -3.56 -4.99
N ASP A 206 20.28 -3.61 -3.77
CA ASP A 206 20.99 -2.52 -3.04
C ASP A 206 22.46 -2.30 -3.51
N GLU A 207 22.97 -3.12 -4.43
CA GLU A 207 24.15 -2.78 -5.25
C GLU A 207 23.79 -1.84 -6.42
N SER A 208 22.50 -1.60 -6.65
CA SER A 208 22.04 -0.84 -7.81
C SER A 208 22.20 0.68 -7.65
N ASP A 209 22.30 1.15 -6.41
CA ASP A 209 22.42 2.56 -5.94
C ASP A 209 23.78 3.19 -6.18
N VAL A 210 24.71 2.41 -6.72
CA VAL A 210 25.94 2.98 -7.26
C VAL A 210 25.58 3.81 -8.49
N PHE A 211 25.33 5.11 -8.27
CA PHE A 211 25.04 6.13 -9.29
C PHE A 211 25.98 6.00 -10.48
N GLY A 212 27.25 5.70 -10.20
CA GLY A 212 28.23 5.36 -11.21
C GLY A 212 29.64 5.18 -10.67
N THR A 213 30.60 5.06 -11.58
CA THR A 213 32.02 4.95 -11.20
C THR A 213 32.68 6.32 -11.20
N VAL A 214 33.50 6.60 -10.17
CA VAL A 214 34.31 7.82 -10.14
C VAL A 214 35.23 7.85 -11.36
N ALA A 215 34.95 8.77 -12.29
CA ALA A 215 35.72 8.92 -13.52
C ALA A 215 36.96 9.79 -13.31
N SER A 216 36.83 10.88 -12.55
CA SER A 216 37.95 11.73 -12.15
C SER A 216 37.60 12.69 -11.02
N TYR A 217 38.60 13.15 -10.28
CA TYR A 217 38.49 14.24 -9.32
C TYR A 217 39.57 15.31 -9.58
N ASP A 218 39.17 16.58 -9.62
CA ASP A 218 40.06 17.72 -9.72
C ASP A 218 40.21 18.41 -8.36
N ALA A 219 41.35 18.22 -7.71
CA ALA A 219 41.66 18.78 -6.40
C ALA A 219 41.88 20.30 -6.38
N GLU A 220 42.11 20.96 -7.53
CA GLU A 220 42.23 22.42 -7.60
C GLU A 220 40.86 23.11 -7.63
N THR A 221 39.89 22.48 -8.30
CA THR A 221 38.53 23.01 -8.46
C THR A 221 37.52 22.37 -7.51
N GLY A 222 37.88 21.26 -6.87
CA GLY A 222 37.00 20.46 -6.03
C GLY A 222 35.96 19.66 -6.82
N ILE A 223 36.10 19.53 -8.14
CA ILE A 223 35.07 18.91 -8.98
C ILE A 223 35.29 17.39 -9.06
N LEU A 224 34.28 16.64 -8.63
CA LEU A 224 34.16 15.20 -8.88
C LEU A 224 33.40 14.97 -10.18
N THR A 225 33.86 14.04 -10.99
CA THR A 225 33.17 13.56 -12.18
C THR A 225 32.87 12.08 -12.03
N VAL A 226 31.59 11.72 -12.14
CA VAL A 226 31.10 10.34 -12.03
C VAL A 226 30.53 9.93 -13.38
N LEU A 227 30.90 8.72 -13.84
CA LEU A 227 30.33 8.10 -15.03
C LEU A 227 29.14 7.23 -14.58
N SER A 228 27.94 7.69 -14.88
CA SER A 228 26.71 6.96 -14.58
C SER A 228 26.65 5.63 -15.33
N ARG A 229 26.02 4.62 -14.73
CA ARG A 229 25.79 3.30 -15.35
C ARG A 229 24.99 3.40 -16.65
N SER A 230 24.14 4.43 -16.79
CA SER A 230 23.40 4.75 -18.02
C SER A 230 24.27 5.31 -19.17
N GLY A 231 25.56 5.57 -18.92
CA GLY A 231 26.51 6.13 -19.88
C GLY A 231 26.57 7.67 -19.91
N GLY A 232 25.85 8.34 -19.01
CA GLY A 232 25.97 9.78 -18.75
C GLY A 232 27.19 10.13 -17.89
N THR A 233 27.63 11.39 -17.92
CA THR A 233 28.66 11.90 -16.99
C THR A 233 28.09 13.08 -16.22
N ILE A 234 28.23 13.04 -14.89
CA ILE A 234 27.88 14.15 -14.01
C ILE A 234 29.16 14.74 -13.43
N SER A 235 29.23 16.07 -13.34
CA SER A 235 30.38 16.78 -12.76
C SER A 235 29.87 17.78 -11.74
N LEU A 236 30.25 17.58 -10.48
CA LEU A 236 29.72 18.31 -9.33
C LEU A 236 30.88 18.85 -8.48
N PRO A 237 30.81 20.09 -7.99
CA PRO A 237 31.74 20.55 -6.97
C PRO A 237 31.44 19.83 -5.65
N LEU A 238 32.47 19.33 -4.98
CA LEU A 238 32.35 18.84 -3.60
C LEU A 238 32.42 20.03 -2.65
N ASP A 239 31.42 20.14 -1.79
CA ASP A 239 31.40 21.08 -0.68
C ASP A 239 31.41 20.35 0.68
N GLU A 240 31.22 21.11 1.77
CA GLU A 240 31.26 20.56 3.13
C GLU A 240 30.04 19.71 3.49
N ASP A 241 28.98 19.78 2.67
CA ASP A 241 27.75 19.01 2.82
C ASP A 241 27.73 17.80 1.86
N THR A 242 28.76 17.63 1.01
CA THR A 242 28.84 16.51 0.06
C THR A 242 29.45 15.27 0.72
N GLU A 243 28.64 14.24 0.92
CA GLU A 243 29.07 12.90 1.34
C GLU A 243 29.25 11.96 0.15
N ILE A 244 30.25 11.08 0.19
CA ILE A 244 30.51 10.09 -0.87
C ILE A 244 30.69 8.73 -0.19
N LYS A 245 29.70 7.85 -0.34
CA LYS A 245 29.83 6.42 -0.04
C LYS A 245 30.53 5.73 -1.23
N VAL A 246 31.47 4.84 -0.95
CA VAL A 246 32.20 4.07 -1.96
C VAL A 246 32.14 2.62 -1.54
N ASP A 247 31.59 1.77 -2.40
CA ASP A 247 31.62 0.33 -2.17
C ASP A 247 33.03 -0.19 -2.45
N ASP A 248 33.71 -0.55 -1.37
CA ASP A 248 34.99 -1.23 -1.45
C ASP A 248 34.71 -2.72 -1.70
N GLU A 249 34.97 -3.20 -2.93
CA GLU A 249 34.97 -4.63 -3.32
C GLU A 249 36.04 -5.48 -2.58
N ARG A 250 36.29 -5.24 -1.29
CA ARG A 250 37.30 -5.95 -0.51
C ARG A 250 36.94 -6.08 0.97
N ASP A 251 36.06 -7.01 1.28
CA ASP A 251 36.12 -7.74 2.55
C ASP A 251 36.05 -9.26 2.30
N ASP A 252 37.10 -9.77 1.65
CA ASP A 252 37.45 -11.19 1.69
C ASP A 252 38.30 -11.40 2.95
N ASP A 253 37.68 -11.80 4.07
CA ASP A 253 38.34 -12.51 5.17
C ASP A 253 37.32 -13.34 5.99
N SER A 254 37.08 -14.54 5.47
CA SER A 254 36.99 -15.83 6.19
C SER A 254 36.79 -15.81 7.72
N ASP A 255 35.66 -16.32 8.21
CA ASP A 255 35.60 -16.99 9.53
C ASP A 255 34.45 -18.00 9.74
N ASP A 256 33.93 -18.65 8.70
CA ASP A 256 33.01 -19.81 8.85
C ASP A 256 33.60 -21.12 8.28
N ARG A 257 34.77 -21.50 8.81
CA ARG A 257 35.20 -22.90 8.79
C ARG A 257 35.46 -23.33 10.23
N ASP A 258 35.01 -24.55 10.53
CA ASP A 258 35.06 -25.26 11.82
C ASP A 258 33.72 -25.08 12.57
N ASP A 259 32.74 -25.99 12.51
CA ASP A 259 32.83 -27.38 12.95
C ASP A 259 31.66 -28.20 12.37
N ASP A 260 31.93 -29.11 11.43
CA ASP A 260 31.03 -30.23 11.14
C ASP A 260 31.86 -31.39 10.53
N GLU A 261 32.91 -31.79 11.24
CA GLU A 261 33.58 -33.08 10.99
C GLU A 261 33.40 -34.03 12.19
N ASP A 262 32.77 -35.16 11.86
CA ASP A 262 32.99 -36.50 12.40
C ASP A 262 32.82 -36.75 13.91
N ASP A 263 31.66 -37.32 14.25
CA ASP A 263 31.60 -38.40 15.25
C ASP A 263 30.78 -39.57 14.70
N ARG A 264 31.41 -40.33 13.79
CA ARG A 264 31.15 -41.76 13.61
C ARG A 264 32.45 -42.52 13.85
N GLU A 265 32.48 -43.30 14.92
CA GLU A 265 33.04 -44.67 15.06
C GLU A 265 33.01 -44.99 16.56
N ASP A 266 32.07 -45.84 16.98
CA ASP A 266 32.29 -47.26 17.30
C ASP A 266 33.05 -47.47 18.62
N GLU A 267 32.41 -48.13 19.60
CA GLU A 267 32.95 -49.36 20.18
C GLU A 267 31.93 -50.06 21.12
N ASP A 268 31.66 -51.32 20.77
CA ASP A 268 31.24 -52.42 21.63
C ASP A 268 31.94 -52.35 23.01
N ASP A 269 31.20 -52.54 24.10
CA ASP A 269 31.67 -53.50 25.11
C ASP A 269 30.56 -54.05 26.02
N ARG A 270 30.80 -55.30 26.41
CA ARG A 270 29.90 -56.27 27.03
C ARG A 270 29.74 -56.11 28.55
N GLU A 271 28.79 -56.88 29.09
CA GLU A 271 28.57 -57.29 30.50
C GLU A 271 27.80 -56.23 31.32
N ASP A 272 26.64 -56.51 31.94
CA ASP A 272 26.18 -57.70 32.68
C ASP A 272 24.64 -57.77 32.70
#